data_AF-P83107-F1
#
_entry.id   AF-P83107-F1
#
_cell.length_a   1.000
_cell.length_b   1.000
_cell.length_c   1.000
_cell.angle_alpha   90.00
_cell.angle_beta   90.00
_cell.angle_gamma   90.00
#
_symmetry.space_group_name_H-M   'P 1'
#
loop_
_entity.id
_entity.type
_entity.pdbx_description
1 polymer ?
#
loop_
_entity_poly.entity_id
_entity_poly.type
_entity_poly.pdbx_seq_one_letter_code
_entity_poly.pdbx_strand_id
1 'polypeptide(L)'
;MAKCLLLLLLVVLSSLLGLPQALECFQCNRVNASGVCETGGSTCQTQGSQQCFLRRIFENGTLSYGHQGCSQLCIPMKLFNPSVIVEYKCCHDSPLCNKF
;
A
#
# COMPACT_ATOMS: atom_id res chain seq x y z
N MET A 1 3.89 -42.44 3.46
CA MET A 1 3.44 -42.19 2.08
C MET A 1 2.20 -41.31 2.03
N ALA A 2 1.03 -41.74 2.54
CA ALA A 2 -0.23 -40.98 2.44
C ALA A 2 -0.19 -39.56 3.05
N LYS A 3 0.41 -39.37 4.24
CA LYS A 3 0.55 -38.05 4.87
C LYS A 3 1.41 -37.07 4.06
N CYS A 4 2.51 -37.53 3.46
CA CYS A 4 3.34 -36.67 2.61
C CYS A 4 2.60 -36.26 1.33
N LEU A 5 1.89 -37.19 0.69
CA LEU A 5 1.06 -36.91 -0.48
C LEU A 5 -0.02 -35.87 -0.18
N LEU A 6 -0.68 -35.97 0.99
CA LEU A 6 -1.69 -35.01 1.43
C LEU A 6 -1.09 -33.61 1.67
N LEU A 7 0.07 -33.52 2.31
CA LEU A 7 0.76 -32.23 2.54
C LEU A 7 1.19 -31.58 1.22
N LEU A 8 1.72 -32.35 0.27
CA LEU A 8 2.08 -31.83 -1.05
C LEU A 8 0.86 -31.32 -1.81
N LEU A 9 -0.26 -32.06 -1.79
CA LEU A 9 -1.53 -31.61 -2.38
C LEU A 9 -2.03 -30.31 -1.74
N LEU A 10 -1.92 -30.15 -0.41
CA LEU A 10 -2.31 -28.92 0.27
C LEU A 10 -1.42 -27.73 -0.09
N VAL A 11 -0.10 -27.92 -0.22
CA VAL A 11 0.84 -26.86 -0.62
C VAL A 11 0.60 -26.44 -2.07
N VAL A 12 0.42 -27.41 -2.98
CA VAL A 12 0.07 -27.14 -4.39
C VAL A 12 -1.27 -26.44 -4.48
N LEU A 13 -2.29 -26.91 -3.75
CA LEU A 13 -3.60 -26.27 -3.73
C LEU A 13 -3.53 -24.84 -3.16
N SER A 14 -2.74 -24.61 -2.10
CA SER A 14 -2.58 -23.27 -1.49
C SER A 14 -1.89 -22.28 -2.44
N SER A 15 -0.93 -22.77 -3.22
CA SER A 15 -0.26 -21.99 -4.26
C SER A 15 -1.13 -21.78 -5.50
N LEU A 16 -1.94 -22.78 -5.89
CA LEU A 16 -2.92 -22.66 -6.99
C LEU A 16 -4.09 -21.73 -6.64
N LEU A 17 -4.55 -21.76 -5.38
CA LEU A 17 -5.61 -20.90 -4.86
C LEU A 17 -5.17 -19.43 -4.79
N GLY A 18 -3.89 -19.13 -5.04
CA GLY A 18 -3.38 -17.77 -5.04
C GLY A 18 -3.81 -17.02 -3.80
N LEU A 19 -3.68 -17.65 -2.61
CA LEU A 19 -4.06 -17.02 -1.34
C LEU A 19 -3.47 -15.61 -1.38
N PRO A 20 -4.30 -14.55 -1.39
CA PRO A 20 -3.78 -13.19 -1.48
C PRO A 20 -2.88 -13.02 -0.28
N GLN A 21 -1.57 -12.99 -0.52
CA GLN A 21 -0.61 -12.78 0.53
C GLN A 21 -0.90 -11.38 1.05
N ALA A 22 -1.33 -11.30 2.30
CA ALA A 22 -1.52 -10.02 2.96
C ALA A 22 -0.20 -9.25 2.85
N LEU A 23 -0.24 -8.18 2.08
CA LEU A 23 0.90 -7.30 1.85
C LEU A 23 0.94 -6.25 2.96
N GLU A 24 2.08 -6.14 3.63
CA GLU A 24 2.30 -5.09 4.61
C GLU A 24 2.55 -3.75 3.92
N CYS A 25 1.89 -2.68 4.37
CA CYS A 25 2.07 -1.32 3.89
C CYS A 25 2.39 -0.38 5.06
N PHE A 26 3.11 0.71 4.79
CA PHE A 26 3.15 1.83 5.73
C PHE A 26 1.75 2.42 5.91
N GLN A 27 1.38 2.70 7.15
CA GLN A 27 0.19 3.44 7.51
C GLN A 27 0.63 4.73 8.21
N CYS A 28 0.24 5.86 7.66
CA CYS A 28 0.53 7.16 8.26
C CYS A 28 -0.53 8.18 7.85
N ASN A 29 -1.13 8.84 8.84
CA ASN A 29 -2.17 9.84 8.63
C ASN A 29 -1.61 11.17 8.15
N ARG A 30 -0.35 11.50 8.48
CA ARG A 30 0.37 12.64 7.91
C ARG A 30 1.86 12.40 7.93
N VAL A 31 2.46 12.28 6.76
CA VAL A 31 3.92 12.26 6.57
C VAL A 31 4.35 13.62 6.04
N ASN A 32 5.35 14.24 6.65
CA ASN A 32 5.84 15.55 6.20
C ASN A 32 6.76 15.43 4.98
N ALA A 33 7.13 16.58 4.41
CA ALA A 33 8.00 16.65 3.23
C ALA A 33 9.36 15.94 3.41
N SER A 34 9.84 15.78 4.65
CA SER A 34 11.08 15.04 4.96
C SER A 34 10.88 13.52 5.07
N GLY A 35 9.66 13.02 4.88
CA GLY A 35 9.34 11.60 5.00
C GLY A 35 9.12 11.11 6.43
N VAL A 36 8.99 12.00 7.41
CA VAL A 36 8.72 11.64 8.80
C VAL A 36 7.21 11.55 9.02
N CYS A 37 6.74 10.43 9.57
CA CYS A 37 5.35 10.30 9.97
C CYS A 37 5.09 11.10 11.25
N GLU A 38 4.25 12.14 11.15
CA GLU A 38 3.93 13.04 12.26
C GLU A 38 2.75 12.51 13.08
N THR A 39 1.80 11.81 12.44
CA THR A 39 0.59 11.31 13.10
C THR A 39 0.16 9.95 12.54
N GLY A 40 -0.29 9.06 13.44
CA GLY A 40 -0.87 7.77 13.06
C GLY A 40 0.12 6.77 12.45
N GLY A 41 1.42 6.86 12.81
CA GLY A 41 2.45 5.95 12.31
C GLY A 41 2.23 4.52 12.77
N SER A 42 2.07 3.60 11.82
CA SER A 42 1.87 2.17 12.02
C SER A 42 2.10 1.42 10.70
N THR A 43 1.74 0.14 10.65
CA THR A 43 1.61 -0.62 9.40
C THR A 43 0.20 -1.20 9.28
N CYS A 44 -0.22 -1.50 8.06
CA CYS A 44 -1.46 -2.22 7.78
C CYS A 44 -1.18 -3.41 6.88
N GLN A 45 -2.04 -4.42 6.97
CA GLN A 45 -2.02 -5.59 6.09
C GLN A 45 -3.17 -5.46 5.09
N THR A 46 -2.88 -5.56 3.80
CA THR A 46 -3.91 -5.53 2.77
C THR A 46 -4.89 -6.70 2.95
N GLN A 47 -6.17 -6.42 2.74
CA GLN A 47 -7.24 -7.41 2.77
C GLN A 47 -7.94 -7.47 1.41
N GLY A 48 -8.23 -8.69 0.93
CA GLY A 48 -8.92 -8.88 -0.34
C GLY A 48 -8.15 -8.25 -1.50
N SER A 49 -8.77 -7.29 -2.19
CA SER A 49 -8.18 -6.57 -3.33
C SER A 49 -7.52 -5.24 -2.95
N GLN A 50 -7.26 -4.99 -1.66
CA GLN A 50 -6.57 -3.78 -1.24
C GLN A 50 -5.15 -3.70 -1.79
N GLN A 51 -4.68 -2.47 -2.02
CA GLN A 51 -3.30 -2.17 -2.39
C GLN A 51 -2.71 -1.17 -1.39
N CYS A 52 -1.39 -1.12 -1.32
CA CYS A 52 -0.73 -0.03 -0.63
C CYS A 52 -0.91 1.25 -1.45
N PHE A 53 -1.26 2.35 -0.80
CA PHE A 53 -1.35 3.67 -1.43
C PHE A 53 -0.34 4.64 -0.83
N LEU A 54 0.04 5.60 -1.66
CA LEU A 54 0.84 6.77 -1.30
C LEU A 54 0.23 8.00 -1.95
N ARG A 55 -0.22 8.95 -1.11
CA ARG A 55 -0.75 10.24 -1.55
C ARG A 55 0.24 11.34 -1.21
N ARG A 56 0.70 12.11 -2.20
CA ARG A 56 1.52 13.31 -2.00
C ARG A 56 0.71 14.56 -2.33
N ILE A 57 0.78 15.55 -1.46
CA ILE A 57 0.13 16.85 -1.61
C ILE A 57 1.24 17.88 -1.85
N PHE A 58 1.13 18.60 -2.95
CA PHE A 58 2.00 19.71 -3.29
C PHE A 58 1.20 21.00 -3.19
N GLU A 59 1.73 21.98 -2.47
CA GLU A 59 1.15 23.32 -2.31
C GLU A 59 2.11 24.32 -2.96
N ASN A 60 1.60 25.18 -3.84
CA ASN A 60 2.41 26.16 -4.58
C ASN A 60 3.65 25.52 -5.26
N GLY A 61 3.48 24.31 -5.80
CA GLY A 61 4.54 23.56 -6.47
C GLY A 61 5.53 22.84 -5.54
N THR A 62 5.42 23.00 -4.23
CA THR A 62 6.31 22.38 -3.24
C THR A 62 5.64 21.19 -2.56
N LEU A 63 6.37 20.09 -2.37
CA LEU A 63 5.88 18.96 -1.59
C LEU A 63 5.61 19.42 -0.15
N SER A 64 4.36 19.32 0.29
CA SER A 64 3.93 19.77 1.62
C SER A 64 3.87 18.59 2.58
N TYR A 65 3.03 17.59 2.27
CA TYR A 65 2.85 16.40 3.10
C TYR A 65 2.26 15.25 2.27
N GLY A 66 2.02 14.12 2.91
CA GLY A 66 1.28 13.01 2.32
C GLY A 66 0.63 12.08 3.30
N HIS A 67 0.11 10.98 2.75
CA HIS A 67 -0.58 9.91 3.46
C HIS A 67 -0.18 8.55 2.89
N GLN A 68 -0.15 7.54 3.76
CA GLN A 68 0.18 6.16 3.41
C GLN A 68 -0.85 5.22 4.05
N GLY A 69 -1.17 4.11 3.38
CA GLY A 69 -2.01 3.08 3.98
C GLY A 69 -2.43 2.00 2.99
N CYS A 70 -3.45 1.24 3.38
CA CYS A 70 -4.10 0.20 2.58
C CYS A 70 -5.42 0.76 2.04
N SER A 71 -5.70 0.64 0.74
CA SER A 71 -6.94 1.11 0.13
C SER A 71 -7.56 0.07 -0.80
N GLN A 72 -8.88 -0.12 -0.70
CA GLN A 72 -9.63 -0.95 -1.66
C GLN A 72 -9.72 -0.26 -3.02
N LEU A 73 -9.91 1.05 -3.02
CA LEU A 73 -9.94 1.87 -4.23
C LEU A 73 -8.61 2.59 -4.36
N CYS A 74 -7.68 2.01 -5.13
CA CYS A 74 -6.41 2.62 -5.42
C CYS A 74 -6.23 2.78 -6.94
N ILE A 75 -6.30 4.01 -7.43
CA ILE A 75 -6.12 4.34 -8.85
C ILE A 75 -5.01 5.39 -8.95
N PRO A 76 -3.88 5.10 -9.61
CA PRO A 76 -2.83 6.08 -9.84
C PRO A 76 -3.37 7.30 -10.58
N MET A 77 -3.22 8.49 -10.02
CA MET A 77 -3.76 9.71 -10.60
C MET A 77 -3.02 10.95 -10.12
N LYS A 78 -3.19 12.05 -10.86
CA LYS A 78 -2.72 13.38 -10.45
C LYS A 78 -3.86 14.38 -10.63
N LEU A 79 -4.32 14.96 -9.53
CA LEU A 79 -5.36 15.98 -9.52
C LEU A 79 -4.71 17.36 -9.42
N PHE A 80 -5.23 18.31 -10.19
CA PHE A 80 -4.70 19.66 -10.27
C PHE A 80 -5.78 20.66 -9.86
N ASN A 81 -5.42 21.56 -8.94
CA ASN A 81 -6.16 22.75 -8.54
C ASN A 81 -5.15 23.92 -8.57
N PRO A 82 -5.52 25.17 -8.92
CA PRO A 82 -4.63 26.33 -8.99
C PRO A 82 -3.41 26.38 -8.05
N SER A 83 -3.57 26.02 -6.77
CA SER A 83 -2.47 26.04 -5.79
C SER A 83 -2.12 24.67 -5.21
N VAL A 84 -2.86 23.62 -5.55
CA VAL A 84 -2.74 22.29 -4.92
C VAL A 84 -2.71 21.19 -5.97
N ILE A 85 -1.69 20.34 -5.90
CA ILE A 85 -1.59 19.13 -6.70
C ILE A 85 -1.63 17.93 -5.77
N VAL A 86 -2.48 16.96 -6.09
CA VAL A 86 -2.55 15.68 -5.36
C VAL A 86 -2.06 14.57 -6.29
N GLU A 87 -0.91 13.99 -5.98
CA GLU A 87 -0.41 12.78 -6.64
C GLU A 87 -0.82 11.56 -5.82
N TYR A 88 -1.43 10.57 -6.45
CA TYR A 88 -1.81 9.31 -5.85
C TYR A 88 -1.10 8.17 -6.57
N LYS A 89 -0.38 7.33 -5.83
CA LYS A 89 0.33 6.14 -6.31
C LYS A 89 -0.17 4.90 -5.59
N CYS A 90 -0.15 3.79 -6.31
CA CYS A 90 -0.59 2.48 -5.84
C CYS A 90 0.53 1.47 -6.11
N CYS A 91 0.73 0.54 -5.19
CA CYS A 91 1.70 -0.53 -5.35
C CYS A 91 1.24 -1.80 -4.61
N HIS A 92 1.66 -2.94 -5.14
CA HIS A 92 1.34 -4.26 -4.58
C HIS A 92 2.46 -5.29 -4.83
N ASP A 93 3.62 -4.83 -5.28
CA ASP A 93 4.74 -5.62 -5.78
C ASP A 93 5.70 -6.09 -4.68
N SER A 94 5.79 -5.33 -3.58
CA SER A 94 6.68 -5.65 -2.45
C SER A 94 6.14 -5.10 -1.12
N PRO A 95 6.51 -5.72 0.03
CA PRO A 95 6.14 -5.18 1.34
C PRO A 95 6.67 -3.76 1.52
N LEU A 96 5.88 -2.90 2.16
CA LEU A 96 6.23 -1.51 2.45
C LEU A 96 6.57 -0.68 1.19
N CYS A 97 6.06 -1.08 0.02
CA CYS A 97 6.31 -0.44 -1.27
C CYS A 97 5.83 1.03 -1.33
N ASN A 98 4.91 1.42 -0.45
CA ASN A 98 4.34 2.77 -0.40
C ASN A 98 5.17 3.75 0.43
N LYS A 99 6.48 3.55 0.53
CA LYS A 99 7.40 4.49 1.19
C LYS A 99 7.29 5.89 0.58
N PHE A 100 7.19 6.91 1.43
CA PHE A 100 7.04 8.31 1.04
C PHE A 100 8.26 8.83 0.28
#